data_AF-A0A4U0U747-F1
#
_entry.id   AF-A0A4U0U747-F1
#
_cell.length_a   1.000
_cell.length_b   1.000
_cell.length_c   1.000
_cell.angle_alpha   90.00
_cell.angle_beta   90.00
_cell.angle_gamma   90.00
#
_symmetry.space_group_name_H-M   'P 1'
#
loop_
_entity.id
_entity.type
_entity.pdbx_description
1 polymer ?
#
loop_
_entity_poly.entity_id
_entity_poly.type
_entity_poly.pdbx_seq_one_letter_code
_entity_poly.pdbx_strand_id
1 'polypeptide(L)'
;MADADSDVLSTPPHHEINTPRLRLRTLYVSDAAALLPMLQQAEVMRWMKSGRPLPSLSVAERWVKDRALGQDVFNFAIELRTTPDGDNIDAPAVIIGVMGSFHWPRVGYVVHADYAGNGYATEALAALVPALFSRMPSALPSPEALGYDYIEGLTDSQNLASQRVLQKSGFTYCGTSLQDFQHPVLGLRDTAIFRIARPGVTLEELGLVLPNDTDAKTQAVDEAFVPPIQ
;
A
#
# COMPACT_ATOMS: atom_id res chain seq x y z
N MET A 1 34.05 -24.12 1.86
CA MET A 1 33.91 -22.76 2.40
C MET A 1 32.50 -22.33 2.09
N ALA A 2 31.62 -22.33 3.09
CA ALA A 2 30.29 -21.76 2.93
C ALA A 2 30.47 -20.25 2.96
N ASP A 3 30.11 -19.57 1.87
CA ASP A 3 29.90 -18.13 1.90
C ASP A 3 28.74 -17.87 2.86
N ALA A 4 29.09 -17.47 4.07
CA ALA A 4 28.20 -16.72 4.92
C ALA A 4 28.09 -15.34 4.27
N ASP A 5 27.26 -15.25 3.24
CA ASP A 5 26.82 -13.98 2.68
C ASP A 5 26.06 -13.29 3.80
N SER A 6 26.77 -12.44 4.54
CA SER A 6 26.18 -11.65 5.61
C SER A 6 25.11 -10.80 4.96
N ASP A 7 23.87 -11.04 5.36
CA ASP A 7 22.64 -10.35 4.96
C ASP A 7 22.71 -8.86 5.39
N VAL A 8 23.65 -8.11 4.82
CA VAL A 8 23.83 -6.69 5.05
C VAL A 8 22.79 -6.01 4.18
N LEU A 9 21.60 -5.85 4.76
CA LEU A 9 20.55 -5.04 4.18
C LEU A 9 21.12 -3.67 3.76
N SER A 10 21.14 -3.42 2.46
CA SER A 10 21.74 -2.21 1.87
C SER A 10 20.78 -1.03 1.94
N THR A 11 21.34 0.17 2.10
CA THR A 11 20.57 1.41 2.00
C THR A 11 20.20 1.66 0.54
N PRO A 12 18.91 1.82 0.20
CA PRO A 12 18.49 2.07 -1.17
C PRO A 12 18.97 3.46 -1.65
N PRO A 13 19.15 3.64 -2.98
CA PRO A 13 19.48 4.93 -3.55
C PRO A 13 18.41 5.99 -3.23
N HIS A 14 18.83 7.25 -3.19
CA HIS A 14 17.91 8.37 -2.99
C HIS A 14 17.03 8.57 -4.23
N HIS A 15 15.73 8.58 -4.01
CA HIS A 15 14.69 8.87 -4.99
C HIS A 15 13.73 9.90 -4.41
N GLU A 16 13.18 10.73 -5.29
CA GLU A 16 12.23 11.77 -4.93
C GLU A 16 11.11 11.86 -5.98
N ILE A 17 9.88 12.00 -5.50
CA ILE A 17 8.69 12.26 -6.31
C ILE A 17 7.97 13.45 -5.68
N ASN A 18 7.85 14.54 -6.43
CA ASN A 18 7.15 15.73 -5.99
C ASN A 18 5.73 15.75 -6.55
N THR A 19 4.78 16.09 -5.69
CA THR A 19 3.39 16.34 -6.04
C THR A 19 3.04 17.79 -5.65
N PRO A 20 1.84 18.29 -5.97
CA PRO A 20 1.45 19.65 -5.59
C PRO A 20 1.57 19.95 -4.09
N ARG A 21 1.26 18.98 -3.22
CA ARG A 21 1.27 19.17 -1.76
C ARG A 21 2.30 18.33 -1.02
N LEU A 22 2.92 17.36 -1.67
CA LEU A 22 3.77 16.35 -1.02
C LEU A 22 5.12 16.22 -1.70
N ARG A 23 6.11 15.86 -0.89
CA ARG A 23 7.39 15.35 -1.33
C ARG A 23 7.50 13.92 -0.83
N LEU A 24 7.61 12.97 -1.74
CA LEU A 24 7.90 11.57 -1.41
C LEU A 24 9.39 11.36 -1.61
N ARG A 25 10.14 11.14 -0.52
CA ARG A 25 11.58 10.84 -0.61
C ARG A 25 11.91 9.49 0.00
N THR A 26 12.98 8.85 -0.45
CA THR A 26 13.45 7.56 0.10
C THR A 26 13.38 7.56 1.63
N LEU A 27 12.75 6.52 2.19
CA LEU A 27 12.63 6.30 3.62
C LEU A 27 13.98 5.88 4.20
N TYR A 28 14.40 6.52 5.29
CA TYR A 28 15.63 6.18 6.01
C TYR A 28 15.33 5.75 7.45
N VAL A 29 16.19 4.92 8.03
CA VAL A 29 16.10 4.52 9.44
C VAL A 29 16.10 5.72 10.39
N SER A 30 16.79 6.81 10.01
CA SER A 30 16.81 8.08 10.76
C SER A 30 15.44 8.77 10.84
N ASP A 31 14.47 8.41 9.99
CA ASP A 31 13.10 8.95 10.04
C ASP A 31 12.27 8.37 11.19
N ALA A 32 12.77 7.33 11.89
CA ALA A 32 12.03 6.64 12.94
C ALA A 32 11.57 7.57 14.07
N ALA A 33 12.37 8.57 14.45
CA ALA A 33 11.99 9.53 15.49
C ALA A 33 10.81 10.41 15.06
N ALA A 34 10.80 10.86 13.80
CA ALA A 34 9.71 11.67 13.24
C ALA A 34 8.44 10.84 13.00
N LEU A 35 8.58 9.54 12.71
CA LEU A 35 7.45 8.61 12.50
C LEU A 35 6.85 8.08 13.81
N LEU A 36 7.60 8.09 14.92
CA LEU A 36 7.16 7.51 16.19
C LEU A 36 5.79 8.03 16.68
N PRO A 37 5.48 9.36 16.63
CA PRO A 37 4.17 9.86 17.03
C PRO A 37 3.02 9.20 16.25
N MET A 38 3.14 9.06 14.93
CA MET A 38 2.18 8.33 14.11
C MET A 38 2.08 6.85 14.54
N LEU A 39 3.22 6.19 14.73
CA LEU A 39 3.30 4.78 15.10
C LEU A 39 2.80 4.50 16.53
N GLN A 40 2.53 5.54 17.32
CA GLN A 40 1.91 5.46 18.65
C GLN A 40 0.39 5.66 18.61
N GLN A 41 -0.20 6.03 17.47
CA GLN A 41 -1.64 6.19 17.33
C GLN A 41 -2.34 4.83 17.19
N ALA A 42 -3.26 4.52 18.11
CA ALA A 42 -4.01 3.26 18.09
C ALA A 42 -4.89 3.12 16.85
N GLU A 43 -5.45 4.22 16.34
CA GLU A 43 -6.28 4.23 15.13
C GLU A 43 -5.50 3.94 13.85
N VAL A 44 -4.20 4.25 13.83
CA VAL A 44 -3.28 3.91 12.74
C VAL A 44 -2.85 2.45 12.88
N MET A 45 -2.33 2.08 14.05
CA MET A 45 -1.71 0.76 14.26
C MET A 45 -2.70 -0.40 14.38
N ARG A 46 -3.99 -0.16 14.64
CA ARG A 46 -5.03 -1.21 14.67
C ARG A 46 -5.18 -1.99 13.36
N TRP A 47 -4.74 -1.41 12.24
CA TRP A 47 -4.81 -2.03 10.91
C TRP A 47 -3.49 -2.69 10.49
N MET A 48 -2.46 -2.59 11.32
CA MET A 48 -1.14 -3.18 11.06
C MET A 48 -1.05 -4.56 11.70
N LYS A 49 -0.09 -5.38 11.26
CA LYS A 49 0.11 -6.76 11.77
C LYS A 49 0.21 -6.87 13.30
N SER A 50 0.79 -5.87 13.98
CA SER A 50 0.88 -5.86 15.45
C SER A 50 -0.44 -5.51 16.14
N GLY A 51 -1.34 -4.79 15.45
CA GLY A 51 -2.59 -4.26 15.99
C GLY A 51 -2.43 -3.25 17.13
N ARG A 52 -1.19 -2.84 17.46
CA ARG A 52 -0.88 -2.09 18.68
C ARG A 52 0.14 -0.97 18.42
N PRO A 53 -0.02 0.19 19.10
CA PRO A 53 0.99 1.25 19.16
C PRO A 53 2.40 0.71 19.46
N LEU A 54 3.41 1.29 18.81
CA LEU A 54 4.80 0.96 19.08
C LEU A 54 5.28 1.68 20.37
N PRO A 55 5.89 0.98 21.34
CA PRO A 55 6.10 1.54 22.67
C PRO A 55 7.38 2.39 22.80
N SER A 56 8.30 2.34 21.84
CA SER A 56 9.60 3.01 21.94
C SER A 56 10.21 3.32 20.58
N LEU A 57 11.16 4.26 20.58
CA LEU A 57 11.98 4.58 19.41
C LEU A 57 12.70 3.34 18.87
N SER A 58 13.30 2.51 19.73
CA SER A 58 13.99 1.28 19.32
C SER A 58 13.08 0.25 18.63
N VAL A 59 11.77 0.27 18.90
CA VAL A 59 10.80 -0.57 18.18
C VAL A 59 10.42 0.08 16.84
N ALA A 60 10.28 1.41 16.80
CA ALA A 60 10.06 2.15 15.56
C ALA A 60 11.25 2.04 14.60
N GLU A 61 12.49 2.13 15.08
CA GLU A 61 13.70 1.96 14.26
C GLU A 61 13.72 0.59 13.58
N ARG A 62 13.35 -0.48 14.30
CA ARG A 62 13.20 -1.82 13.69
C ARG A 62 12.09 -1.85 12.64
N TRP A 63 10.93 -1.26 12.96
CA TRP A 63 9.82 -1.17 12.02
C TRP A 63 10.19 -0.43 10.73
N VAL A 64 10.96 0.66 10.84
CA VAL A 64 11.47 1.42 9.69
C VAL A 64 12.55 0.64 8.97
N LYS A 65 13.48 -0.01 9.68
CA LYS A 65 14.54 -0.83 9.10
C LYS A 65 13.99 -1.91 8.17
N ASP A 66 12.95 -2.63 8.61
CA ASP A 66 12.25 -3.67 7.83
C ASP A 66 11.60 -3.12 6.54
N ARG A 67 11.44 -1.80 6.44
CA ARG A 67 10.80 -1.09 5.33
C ARG A 67 11.75 -0.20 4.55
N ALA A 68 12.94 0.07 5.05
CA ALA A 68 13.86 1.05 4.50
C ALA A 68 15.08 0.40 3.85
N LEU A 69 15.41 -0.84 4.19
CA LEU A 69 16.63 -1.49 3.72
C LEU A 69 16.34 -2.72 2.86
N GLY A 70 17.12 -2.91 1.80
CA GLY A 70 17.00 -4.01 0.85
C GLY A 70 17.08 -3.54 -0.60
N GLN A 71 17.56 -4.42 -1.48
CA GLN A 71 17.83 -4.09 -2.89
C GLN A 71 16.58 -3.69 -3.69
N ASP A 72 15.46 -4.32 -3.38
CA ASP A 72 14.16 -4.10 -4.05
C ASP A 72 13.22 -3.19 -3.25
N VAL A 73 13.72 -2.57 -2.18
CA VAL A 73 12.92 -1.63 -1.39
C VAL A 73 12.78 -0.30 -2.13
N PHE A 74 11.53 0.11 -2.29
CA PHE A 74 11.11 1.36 -2.90
C PHE A 74 10.01 1.99 -2.03
N ASN A 75 10.40 2.33 -0.80
CA ASN A 75 9.57 2.99 0.20
C ASN A 75 10.00 4.43 0.41
N PHE A 76 9.01 5.27 0.69
CA PHE A 76 9.14 6.71 0.81
C PHE A 76 8.56 7.19 2.14
N ALA A 77 9.23 8.16 2.74
CA ALA A 77 8.61 9.07 3.70
C ALA A 77 7.72 10.06 2.93
N ILE A 78 6.52 10.30 3.44
CA ILE A 78 5.57 11.28 2.89
C ILE A 78 5.77 12.59 3.65
N GLU A 79 6.34 13.61 3.01
CA GLU A 79 6.56 14.93 3.59
C GLU A 79 5.54 15.94 3.06
N LEU A 80 5.02 16.80 3.94
CA LEU A 80 4.24 17.96 3.52
C LEU A 80 5.14 19.03 2.93
N ARG A 81 4.74 19.56 1.76
CA ARG A 81 5.37 20.74 1.16
C ARG A 81 4.77 22.00 1.76
N THR A 82 5.64 22.95 2.10
CA THR A 82 5.20 24.22 2.71
C THR A 82 4.82 25.26 1.65
N THR A 83 5.36 25.17 0.43
CA THR A 83 4.87 25.95 -0.72
C THR A 83 4.97 25.18 -2.05
N PRO A 84 4.13 25.53 -3.06
CA PRO A 84 4.23 24.97 -4.40
C PRO A 84 5.54 25.32 -5.14
N ASP A 85 6.15 26.47 -4.82
CA ASP A 85 7.27 27.08 -5.57
C ASP A 85 8.66 26.87 -4.92
N GLY A 86 8.73 26.13 -3.82
CA GLY A 86 9.99 25.78 -3.15
C GLY A 86 9.80 25.68 -1.65
N ASP A 87 10.27 24.57 -1.06
CA ASP A 87 10.22 24.44 0.40
C ASP A 87 11.07 25.54 1.04
N ASN A 88 10.58 26.10 2.14
CA ASN A 88 11.44 26.89 3.01
C ASN A 88 12.49 25.92 3.58
N ILE A 89 13.72 25.98 3.04
CA ILE A 89 14.82 25.05 3.38
C ILE A 89 15.10 25.03 4.90
N ASP A 90 14.70 26.09 5.61
CA ASP A 90 14.90 26.25 7.04
C ASP A 90 13.77 25.66 7.91
N ALA A 91 12.62 25.30 7.32
CA ALA A 91 11.53 24.66 8.06
C ALA A 91 11.75 23.13 8.13
N PRO A 92 11.64 22.50 9.32
CA PRO A 92 11.77 21.06 9.40
C PRO A 92 10.65 20.39 8.60
N ALA A 93 11.03 19.44 7.74
CA ALA A 93 10.06 18.67 6.97
C ALA A 93 9.13 17.87 7.89
N VAL A 94 7.82 17.98 7.65
CA VAL A 94 6.81 17.26 8.44
C VAL A 94 6.50 15.93 7.74
N ILE A 95 7.00 14.84 8.30
CA ILE A 95 6.69 13.48 7.82
C ILE A 95 5.30 13.08 8.34
N ILE A 96 4.37 12.86 7.41
CA ILE A 96 2.98 12.51 7.70
C ILE A 96 2.63 11.06 7.39
N GLY A 97 3.59 10.27 6.91
CA GLY A 97 3.36 8.87 6.63
C GLY A 97 4.51 8.17 5.92
N VAL A 98 4.27 6.90 5.61
CA VAL A 98 5.16 6.06 4.81
C VAL A 98 4.33 5.38 3.73
N MET A 99 4.87 5.28 2.53
CA MET A 99 4.25 4.58 1.41
C MET A 99 5.29 3.94 0.51
N GLY A 100 4.96 2.81 -0.09
CA GLY A 100 5.78 2.24 -1.14
C GLY A 100 5.60 0.74 -1.25
N SER A 101 6.62 0.11 -1.82
CA SER A 101 6.77 -1.32 -1.86
C SER A 101 8.12 -1.69 -1.29
N PHE A 102 8.15 -2.70 -0.42
CA PHE A 102 9.37 -3.38 -0.01
C PHE A 102 9.39 -4.84 -0.48
N HIS A 103 8.36 -5.26 -1.20
CA HIS A 103 8.27 -6.57 -1.83
C HIS A 103 7.29 -6.52 -3.01
N TRP A 104 7.81 -6.66 -4.22
CA TRP A 104 6.97 -6.71 -5.42
C TRP A 104 5.99 -7.90 -5.36
N PRO A 105 4.75 -7.76 -5.88
CA PRO A 105 4.16 -6.57 -6.50
C PRO A 105 3.35 -5.70 -5.52
N ARG A 106 3.55 -5.82 -4.20
CA ARG A 106 2.64 -5.22 -3.22
C ARG A 106 3.00 -3.79 -2.87
N VAL A 107 1.98 -2.93 -2.79
CA VAL A 107 2.10 -1.57 -2.26
C VAL A 107 1.41 -1.48 -0.91
N GLY A 108 2.03 -0.76 0.02
CA GLY A 108 1.48 -0.45 1.33
C GLY A 108 1.65 1.02 1.66
N TYR A 109 0.78 1.53 2.53
CA TYR A 109 0.89 2.88 3.06
C TYR A 109 0.31 2.98 4.45
N VAL A 110 0.83 3.94 5.20
CA VAL A 110 0.35 4.34 6.52
C VAL A 110 0.47 5.85 6.62
N VAL A 111 -0.59 6.50 7.09
CA VAL A 111 -0.65 7.97 7.22
C VAL A 111 -1.10 8.31 8.63
N HIS A 112 -0.48 9.34 9.18
CA HIS A 112 -0.81 9.91 10.48
C HIS A 112 -2.27 10.37 10.50
N ALA A 113 -2.98 10.04 11.58
CA ALA A 113 -4.43 10.17 11.63
C ALA A 113 -4.92 11.61 11.46
N ASP A 114 -4.22 12.58 12.04
CA ASP A 114 -4.49 14.02 11.91
C ASP A 114 -4.45 14.52 10.45
N TYR A 115 -3.78 13.77 9.57
CA TYR A 115 -3.67 14.08 8.14
C TYR A 115 -4.57 13.17 7.28
N ALA A 116 -5.18 12.14 7.86
CA ALA A 116 -6.12 11.27 7.17
C ALA A 116 -7.36 12.04 6.69
N GLY A 117 -8.01 11.56 5.63
CA GLY A 117 -9.20 12.22 5.07
C GLY A 117 -8.93 13.44 4.18
N ASN A 118 -7.72 14.01 4.18
CA ASN A 118 -7.34 15.18 3.36
C ASN A 118 -6.88 14.84 1.93
N GLY A 119 -6.95 13.57 1.54
CA GLY A 119 -6.56 13.09 0.20
C GLY A 119 -5.05 12.92 -0.01
N TYR A 120 -4.19 13.12 0.99
CA TYR A 120 -2.75 12.96 0.86
C TYR A 120 -2.32 11.54 0.45
N ALA A 121 -2.92 10.51 1.05
CA ALA A 121 -2.64 9.13 0.67
C ALA A 121 -2.99 8.85 -0.80
N THR A 122 -4.11 9.39 -1.30
CA THR A 122 -4.52 9.25 -2.70
C THR A 122 -3.55 9.97 -3.64
N GLU A 123 -3.16 11.21 -3.31
CA GLU A 123 -2.20 11.99 -4.10
C GLU A 123 -0.84 11.29 -4.18
N ALA A 124 -0.33 10.83 -3.03
CA ALA A 124 0.94 10.11 -2.96
C ALA A 124 0.89 8.81 -3.77
N LEU A 125 -0.18 8.01 -3.62
CA LEU A 125 -0.28 6.72 -4.29
C LEU A 125 -0.42 6.88 -5.81
N ALA A 126 -1.20 7.86 -6.26
CA ALA A 126 -1.34 8.16 -7.69
C ALA A 126 0.00 8.57 -8.32
N ALA A 127 0.84 9.32 -7.61
CA ALA A 127 2.16 9.70 -8.09
C ALA A 127 3.18 8.55 -8.03
N LEU A 128 3.06 7.66 -7.04
CA LEU A 128 3.97 6.53 -6.86
C LEU A 128 3.75 5.43 -7.90
N VAL A 129 2.50 5.12 -8.26
CA VAL A 129 2.16 3.97 -9.14
C VAL A 129 2.98 3.95 -10.45
N PRO A 130 3.10 5.05 -11.22
CA PRO A 130 3.92 5.07 -12.43
C PRO A 130 5.40 4.78 -12.13
N ALA A 131 5.95 5.40 -11.09
CA ALA A 131 7.35 5.17 -10.68
C ALA A 131 7.59 3.71 -10.27
N LEU A 132 6.60 3.09 -9.62
CA LEU A 132 6.64 1.70 -9.22
C LEU A 132 6.72 0.77 -10.43
N PHE A 133 5.86 0.97 -11.43
CA PHE A 133 5.92 0.21 -12.68
C PHE A 133 7.23 0.42 -13.44
N SER A 134 7.79 1.62 -13.46
CA SER A 134 9.08 1.88 -14.11
C SER A 134 10.23 1.11 -13.47
N ARG A 135 10.15 0.80 -12.17
CA ARG A 135 11.22 0.11 -11.43
C ARG A 135 11.02 -1.40 -11.32
N MET A 136 9.78 -1.86 -11.25
CA MET A 136 9.40 -3.26 -11.13
C MET A 136 9.56 -3.98 -12.48
N PRO A 137 10.33 -5.08 -12.54
CA PRO A 137 10.45 -5.88 -13.77
C PRO A 137 9.08 -6.34 -14.29
N SER A 138 8.89 -6.29 -15.61
CA SER A 138 7.69 -6.84 -16.27
C SER A 138 7.75 -8.36 -16.33
N ALA A 139 6.61 -9.05 -16.37
CA ALA A 139 6.52 -10.51 -16.38
C ALA A 139 6.82 -11.15 -17.75
N LEU A 140 7.49 -10.43 -18.66
CA LEU A 140 7.99 -10.96 -19.95
C LEU A 140 8.65 -12.34 -19.76
N PRO A 141 8.63 -13.22 -20.80
CA PRO A 141 8.98 -14.63 -20.68
C PRO A 141 10.50 -14.86 -20.61
N SER A 142 11.19 -14.15 -19.72
CA SER A 142 12.54 -14.49 -19.32
C SER A 142 12.46 -15.50 -18.16
N PRO A 143 12.94 -16.74 -18.33
CA PRO A 143 12.94 -17.74 -17.27
C PRO A 143 13.84 -17.38 -16.08
N GLU A 144 14.59 -16.28 -16.14
CA GLU A 144 15.62 -15.91 -15.18
C GLU A 144 15.18 -14.80 -14.19
N ALA A 145 14.02 -14.16 -14.38
CA ALA A 145 13.56 -13.09 -13.50
C ALA A 145 12.04 -13.14 -13.22
N LEU A 146 11.68 -13.13 -11.93
CA LEU A 146 10.30 -12.98 -11.50
C LEU A 146 9.86 -11.51 -11.67
N GLY A 147 9.05 -11.23 -12.69
CA GLY A 147 8.46 -9.92 -12.94
C GLY A 147 6.94 -9.90 -12.71
N TYR A 148 6.38 -8.70 -12.68
CA TYR A 148 4.94 -8.47 -12.47
C TYR A 148 4.41 -7.39 -13.41
N ASP A 149 3.21 -7.61 -13.93
CA ASP A 149 2.48 -6.65 -14.76
C ASP A 149 1.23 -6.09 -14.05
N TYR A 150 1.24 -6.13 -12.72
CA TYR A 150 0.24 -5.52 -11.87
C TYR A 150 0.88 -5.08 -10.54
N ILE A 151 0.22 -4.15 -9.84
CA ILE A 151 0.52 -3.77 -8.46
C ILE A 151 -0.67 -4.21 -7.61
N GLU A 152 -0.40 -4.75 -6.42
CA GLU A 152 -1.41 -5.25 -5.50
C GLU A 152 -1.46 -4.44 -4.19
N GLY A 153 -2.64 -3.96 -3.85
CA GLY A 153 -2.94 -3.36 -2.56
C GLY A 153 -3.81 -4.30 -1.74
N LEU A 154 -3.32 -4.72 -0.58
CA LEU A 154 -4.05 -5.56 0.36
C LEU A 154 -4.48 -4.75 1.57
N THR A 155 -5.74 -4.89 1.97
CA THR A 155 -6.23 -4.20 3.15
C THR A 155 -7.28 -5.02 3.87
N ASP A 156 -7.40 -4.82 5.17
CA ASP A 156 -8.47 -5.41 5.95
C ASP A 156 -9.84 -5.05 5.33
N SER A 157 -10.74 -6.04 5.20
CA SER A 157 -12.04 -5.86 4.56
C SER A 157 -12.93 -4.81 5.24
N GLN A 158 -12.65 -4.46 6.50
CA GLN A 158 -13.36 -3.43 7.26
C GLN A 158 -12.62 -2.08 7.26
N ASN A 159 -11.41 -1.98 6.70
CA ASN A 159 -10.69 -0.71 6.53
C ASN A 159 -11.17 0.05 5.29
N LEU A 160 -12.41 0.54 5.33
CA LEU A 160 -13.04 1.23 4.20
C LEU A 160 -12.29 2.50 3.77
N ALA A 161 -11.53 3.13 4.68
CA ALA A 161 -10.73 4.31 4.35
C ALA A 161 -9.59 3.96 3.38
N SER A 162 -8.85 2.87 3.66
CA SER A 162 -7.80 2.35 2.79
C SER A 162 -8.36 1.87 1.44
N GLN A 163 -9.50 1.17 1.45
CA GLN A 163 -10.16 0.75 0.22
C GLN A 163 -10.52 1.94 -0.68
N ARG A 164 -11.04 3.03 -0.11
CA ARG A 164 -11.33 4.26 -0.88
C ARG A 164 -10.07 4.91 -1.45
N VAL A 165 -8.94 4.87 -0.74
CA VAL A 165 -7.67 5.38 -1.26
C VAL A 165 -7.22 4.56 -2.47
N LEU A 166 -7.27 3.22 -2.39
CA LEU A 166 -6.94 2.32 -3.50
C LEU A 166 -7.83 2.58 -4.72
N GLN A 167 -9.15 2.62 -4.53
CA GLN A 167 -10.11 2.91 -5.60
C GLN A 167 -9.86 4.27 -6.27
N LYS A 168 -9.69 5.33 -5.47
CA LYS A 168 -9.43 6.68 -6.00
C LYS A 168 -8.07 6.80 -6.70
N SER A 169 -7.15 5.88 -6.43
CA SER A 169 -5.82 5.83 -7.06
C SER A 169 -5.80 4.91 -8.29
N GLY A 170 -6.97 4.44 -8.76
CA GLY A 170 -7.11 3.65 -9.99
C GLY A 170 -7.03 2.14 -9.80
N PHE A 171 -7.03 1.62 -8.57
CA PHE A 171 -7.06 0.19 -8.33
C PHE A 171 -8.49 -0.36 -8.44
N THR A 172 -8.61 -1.54 -9.04
CA THR A 172 -9.83 -2.33 -9.15
C THR A 172 -9.93 -3.31 -7.99
N TYR A 173 -11.12 -3.44 -7.39
CA TYR A 173 -11.39 -4.50 -6.41
C TYR A 173 -11.43 -5.86 -7.11
N CYS A 174 -10.65 -6.82 -6.64
CA CYS A 174 -10.50 -8.14 -7.27
C CYS A 174 -11.07 -9.28 -6.42
N GLY A 175 -11.55 -9.00 -5.21
CA GLY A 175 -12.14 -10.01 -4.33
C GLY A 175 -11.75 -9.84 -2.86
N THR A 176 -12.20 -10.78 -2.04
CA THR A 176 -11.88 -10.85 -0.62
C THR A 176 -11.39 -12.26 -0.29
N SER A 177 -10.21 -12.36 0.33
CA SER A 177 -9.73 -13.59 0.96
C SER A 177 -10.39 -13.68 2.34
N LEU A 178 -11.26 -14.68 2.53
CA LEU A 178 -11.98 -14.89 3.79
C LEU A 178 -11.08 -15.58 4.81
N GLN A 179 -11.14 -15.13 6.07
CA GLN A 179 -10.38 -15.73 7.18
C GLN A 179 -8.87 -15.81 6.93
N ASP A 180 -8.36 -14.84 6.17
CA ASP A 180 -7.00 -14.79 5.62
C ASP A 180 -5.92 -14.71 6.71
N PHE A 181 -6.19 -14.01 7.82
CA PHE A 181 -5.22 -13.90 8.91
C PHE A 181 -5.83 -13.70 10.30
N GLN A 182 -5.12 -14.20 11.31
CA GLN A 182 -5.45 -13.99 12.72
C GLN A 182 -4.81 -12.68 13.22
N HIS A 183 -5.61 -11.64 13.41
CA HIS A 183 -5.15 -10.38 14.00
C HIS A 183 -5.10 -10.50 15.54
N PRO A 184 -4.02 -10.06 16.20
CA PRO A 184 -3.85 -10.22 17.65
C PRO A 184 -4.85 -9.44 18.50
N VAL A 185 -5.56 -8.45 17.91
CA VAL A 185 -6.53 -7.61 18.63
C VAL A 185 -7.95 -7.73 18.07
N LEU A 186 -8.10 -7.97 16.75
CA LEU A 186 -9.39 -7.90 16.05
C LEU A 186 -9.95 -9.29 15.70
N GLY A 187 -9.25 -10.35 16.10
CA GLY A 187 -9.65 -11.73 15.77
C GLY A 187 -9.31 -12.12 14.34
N LEU A 188 -10.02 -13.12 13.82
CA LEU A 188 -9.88 -13.60 12.45
C LEU A 188 -10.40 -12.53 11.47
N ARG A 189 -9.63 -12.23 10.43
CA ARG A 189 -9.88 -11.13 9.49
C ARG A 189 -9.92 -11.60 8.05
N ASP A 190 -10.69 -10.87 7.26
CA ASP A 190 -10.68 -11.02 5.80
C ASP A 190 -9.82 -9.91 5.18
N THR A 191 -9.22 -10.22 4.03
CA THR A 191 -8.39 -9.29 3.27
C THR A 191 -9.08 -8.94 1.97
N ALA A 192 -9.43 -7.66 1.80
CA ALA A 192 -9.86 -7.12 0.52
C ALA A 192 -8.65 -6.90 -0.41
N ILE A 193 -8.75 -7.38 -1.64
CA ILE A 193 -7.69 -7.40 -2.63
C ILE A 193 -8.01 -6.37 -3.71
N PHE A 194 -7.07 -5.46 -3.95
CA PHE A 194 -7.15 -4.45 -5.00
C PHE A 194 -5.94 -4.56 -5.92
N ARG A 195 -6.14 -4.42 -7.23
CA ARG A 195 -5.04 -4.48 -8.21
C ARG A 195 -5.16 -3.37 -9.23
N ILE A 196 -4.02 -2.94 -9.76
CA ILE A 196 -3.94 -2.09 -10.94
C ILE A 196 -2.99 -2.74 -11.93
N ALA A 197 -3.38 -2.85 -13.19
CA ALA A 197 -2.56 -3.42 -14.24
C ALA A 197 -1.49 -2.44 -14.71
N ARG A 198 -0.36 -2.97 -15.20
CA ARG A 198 0.66 -2.19 -15.89
C ARG A 198 0.04 -1.56 -17.14
N PRO A 199 0.38 -0.30 -17.48
CA PRO A 199 -0.09 0.32 -18.71
C PRO A 199 0.18 -0.57 -19.93
N GLY A 200 -0.86 -0.83 -20.74
CA GLY A 200 -0.79 -1.66 -21.93
C GLY A 200 -1.30 -3.10 -21.76
N VAL A 201 -1.61 -3.54 -20.53
CA VAL A 201 -2.33 -4.80 -20.27
C VAL A 201 -3.52 -4.55 -19.34
N THR A 202 -4.48 -5.45 -19.37
CA THR A 202 -5.68 -5.43 -18.51
C THR A 202 -5.59 -6.50 -17.42
N LEU A 203 -6.33 -6.32 -16.32
CA LEU A 203 -6.35 -7.33 -15.26
C LEU A 203 -7.06 -8.62 -15.72
N GLU A 204 -7.98 -8.51 -16.68
CA GLU A 204 -8.68 -9.62 -17.33
C GLU A 204 -7.73 -10.47 -18.18
N GLU A 205 -6.86 -9.85 -18.99
CA GLU A 205 -5.81 -10.54 -19.75
C GLU A 205 -4.82 -11.28 -18.83
N LEU A 206 -4.59 -10.74 -17.64
CA LEU A 206 -3.76 -11.36 -16.61
C LEU A 206 -4.49 -12.44 -15.79
N GLY A 207 -5.81 -12.62 -15.97
CA GLY A 207 -6.62 -13.53 -15.17
C GLY A 207 -6.74 -13.15 -13.69
N LEU A 208 -6.57 -11.86 -13.37
CA LEU A 208 -6.50 -11.34 -12.00
C LEU A 208 -7.79 -10.71 -11.49
N VAL A 209 -8.82 -10.63 -12.33
CA VAL A 209 -10.20 -10.35 -11.93
C VAL A 209 -11.03 -11.59 -12.25
N LEU A 210 -11.87 -12.01 -11.31
CA LEU A 210 -12.89 -13.00 -11.62
C LEU A 210 -13.88 -12.38 -12.63
N PRO A 211 -14.32 -13.09 -13.67
CA PRO A 211 -15.44 -12.65 -14.48
C PRO A 211 -16.58 -12.27 -13.53
N ASN A 212 -17.15 -11.08 -13.69
CA ASN A 212 -18.28 -10.69 -12.86
C ASN A 212 -19.34 -11.79 -12.97
N ASP A 213 -19.83 -12.31 -11.83
CA ASP A 213 -21.01 -13.18 -11.74
C ASP A 213 -22.32 -12.45 -12.15
N THR A 214 -22.24 -11.45 -13.03
CA THR A 214 -23.40 -10.79 -13.63
C THR A 214 -23.97 -11.59 -14.80
N ASP A 215 -23.22 -12.53 -15.37
CA ASP A 215 -23.73 -13.44 -16.40
C ASP A 215 -24.44 -14.70 -15.84
N ALA A 216 -24.35 -14.96 -14.53
CA ALA A 216 -25.03 -16.08 -13.87
C ALA A 216 -26.46 -15.74 -13.38
N LYS A 217 -26.92 -14.49 -13.54
CA LYS A 217 -28.27 -14.04 -13.10
C LYS A 217 -29.18 -13.54 -14.23
N THR A 218 -28.87 -13.88 -15.48
CA THR A 218 -29.77 -13.63 -16.62
C THR A 218 -30.10 -14.92 -17.36
N GLN A 219 -30.47 -15.98 -16.63
CA GLN A 219 -31.35 -17.01 -17.15
C GLN A 219 -32.62 -17.04 -16.29
N ALA A 220 -33.72 -16.80 -16.98
CA ALA A 220 -35.04 -16.62 -16.44
C ALA A 220 -35.52 -17.83 -15.63
N VAL A 221 -36.10 -17.55 -14.47
CA VAL A 221 -37.36 -18.17 -14.07
C VAL A 221 -38.31 -17.02 -13.79
N ASP A 222 -39.18 -16.81 -14.78
CA ASP A 222 -40.37 -15.98 -14.69
C ASP A 222 -41.36 -16.68 -13.75
N GLU A 223 -41.14 -16.55 -12.43
CA GLU A 223 -42.15 -16.86 -11.44
C GLU A 223 -42.73 -15.55 -10.93
N ALA A 224 -43.92 -15.22 -11.46
CA ALA A 224 -44.73 -14.11 -11.04
C ALA A 224 -44.92 -14.13 -9.51
N PHE A 225 -44.43 -13.09 -8.85
CA PHE A 225 -44.67 -12.82 -7.45
C PHE A 225 -46.18 -12.61 -7.21
N VAL A 226 -46.82 -13.54 -6.50
CA VAL A 226 -48.19 -13.40 -6.00
C VAL A 226 -48.12 -13.04 -4.51
N PRO A 227 -48.55 -11.83 -4.10
CA PRO A 227 -48.57 -11.47 -2.68
C PRO A 227 -49.67 -12.25 -1.94
N PRO A 228 -49.43 -12.71 -0.70
CA PRO A 228 -50.46 -13.37 0.10
C PRO A 228 -51.58 -12.39 0.47
N ILE A 229 -52.82 -12.83 0.23
CA ILE A 229 -54.05 -12.18 0.71
C ILE A 229 -54.29 -12.66 2.15
N GLN A 230 -54.44 -11.65 3.04
CA GLN A 230 -54.76 -11.66 4.48
C GLN A 230 -53.73 -12.24 5.45
#